data_AF-A0A4Y2U706-F1
#
_entry.id   AF-A0A4Y2U706-F1
#
_cell.length_a   1.000
_cell.length_b   1.000
_cell.length_c   1.000
_cell.angle_alpha   90.00
_cell.angle_beta   90.00
_cell.angle_gamma   90.00
#
_symmetry.space_group_name_H-M   'P 1'
#
loop_
_entity.id
_entity.type
_entity.pdbx_description
1 polymer ?
#
loop_
_entity_poly.entity_id
_entity_poly.type
_entity_poly.pdbx_seq_one_letter_code
_entity_poly.pdbx_strand_id
1 'polypeptide(L)'
;MALSAVEEARDIINNIKEDIKEYKGKITLTWIRAHMANFGNGRADQLAKDATLISDETISFVSSRNQIKNEGNKIIKDLWQNLWNDSKKARWTKNLIDKVEVNRLYGDFYINQILANGDFREHQARFFEKISLCSCGQETGSVLHVIKECEIWTSYRNN
;
A
#
# COMPACT_ATOMS: atom_id res chain seq x y z
N MET A 1 12.33 14.02 23.26
CA MET A 1 11.69 14.81 22.20
C MET A 1 12.78 15.64 21.54
N ALA A 2 13.02 15.45 20.24
CA ALA A 2 14.16 16.05 19.55
C ALA A 2 13.93 17.55 19.24
N LEU A 3 13.93 18.38 20.28
CA LEU A 3 14.03 19.85 20.15
C LEU A 3 15.40 20.29 19.61
N SER A 4 16.38 19.37 19.59
CA SER A 4 17.73 19.54 19.04
C SER A 4 17.92 19.00 17.62
N ALA A 5 16.85 18.57 16.94
CA ALA A 5 16.96 18.14 15.54
C ALA A 5 17.30 19.32 14.62
N VAL A 6 18.02 19.03 13.52
CA VAL A 6 18.41 19.94 12.43
C VAL A 6 17.25 20.89 12.06
N GLU A 7 17.59 22.14 11.73
CA GLU A 7 16.64 23.16 11.26
C GLU A 7 15.67 22.56 10.24
N GLU A 8 14.38 22.73 10.51
CA GLU A 8 13.32 22.16 9.69
C GLU A 8 13.00 23.13 8.56
N ALA A 9 12.64 22.65 7.36
CA ALA A 9 12.39 23.53 6.22
C ALA A 9 11.14 24.42 6.37
N ARG A 10 10.26 24.14 7.35
CA ARG A 10 9.01 24.86 7.62
C ARG A 10 9.25 25.83 8.77
N ASP A 11 9.19 27.11 8.46
CA ASP A 11 9.41 28.21 9.41
C ASP A 11 8.48 28.13 10.61
N ILE A 12 7.21 27.75 10.41
CA ILE A 12 6.24 27.61 11.50
C ILE A 12 6.70 26.61 12.58
N ILE A 13 7.37 25.52 12.19
CA ILE A 13 7.88 24.52 13.13
C ILE A 13 9.07 25.08 13.90
N ASN A 14 9.96 25.81 13.22
CA ASN A 14 11.11 26.44 13.88
C ASN A 14 10.66 27.53 14.85
N ASN A 15 9.70 28.37 14.45
CA ASN A 15 9.13 29.40 15.31
C ASN A 15 8.51 28.80 16.58
N ILE A 16 7.68 27.75 16.45
CA ILE A 16 7.11 27.04 17.62
C ILE A 16 8.21 26.45 18.51
N LYS A 17 9.29 25.89 17.92
CA LYS A 17 10.42 25.36 18.71
C LYS A 17 11.11 26.47 19.51
N GLU A 18 11.34 27.63 18.92
CA GLU A 18 11.94 28.77 19.61
C GLU A 18 11.02 29.29 20.72
N ASP A 19 9.73 29.47 20.45
CA ASP A 19 8.74 29.88 21.47
C ASP A 19 8.74 28.93 22.67
N ILE A 20 8.80 27.61 22.42
CA ILE A 20 8.88 26.59 23.47
C ILE A 20 10.21 26.68 24.25
N LYS A 21 11.33 26.98 23.58
CA LYS A 21 12.65 27.11 24.22
C LYS A 21 12.74 28.36 25.09
N GLU A 22 12.17 29.48 24.63
CA GLU A 22 12.20 30.75 25.34
C GLU A 22 11.29 30.74 26.57
N TYR A 23 10.20 29.97 26.53
CA TYR A 23 9.24 29.86 27.61
C TYR A 23 9.87 29.31 28.91
N LYS A 24 9.84 30.12 29.97
CA LYS A 24 10.45 29.80 31.28
C LYS A 24 9.56 28.95 32.20
N GLY A 25 8.31 28.70 31.82
CA GLY A 25 7.36 27.92 32.62
C GLY A 25 7.38 26.42 32.31
N LYS A 26 6.55 25.66 33.02
CA LYS A 26 6.32 24.23 32.74
C LYS A 26 5.24 24.07 31.67
N ILE A 27 5.57 23.40 30.57
CA ILE A 27 4.62 23.04 29.52
C ILE A 27 4.19 21.57 29.72
N THR A 28 2.89 21.32 29.69
CA THR A 28 2.33 19.96 29.67
C THR A 28 1.53 19.77 28.39
N LEU A 29 1.92 18.81 27.56
CA LEU A 29 1.22 18.48 26.32
C LEU A 29 0.37 17.24 26.56
N THR A 30 -0.93 17.34 26.28
CA THR A 30 -1.89 16.23 26.41
C THR A 30 -2.64 16.04 25.11
N TRP A 31 -2.74 14.80 24.63
CA TRP A 31 -3.56 14.48 23.47
C TRP A 31 -5.00 14.24 23.91
N ILE A 32 -5.94 14.95 23.29
CA ILE A 32 -7.38 14.84 23.56
C ILE A 32 -8.07 14.42 22.26
N ARG A 33 -8.99 13.46 22.36
CA ARG A 33 -9.77 13.00 21.22
C ARG A 33 -10.71 14.12 20.73
N ALA A 34 -10.71 14.38 19.42
CA ALA A 34 -11.60 15.34 18.79
C ALA A 34 -13.08 14.98 19.01
N HIS A 35 -13.96 16.00 19.01
CA HIS A 35 -15.42 15.90 19.10
C HIS A 35 -15.99 15.19 20.35
N MET A 36 -15.18 14.89 21.36
CA MET A 36 -15.69 14.64 22.70
C MET A 36 -15.99 15.98 23.37
N ALA A 37 -17.04 16.05 24.19
CA ALA A 37 -17.62 17.27 24.77
C ALA A 37 -16.72 18.01 25.79
N ASN A 38 -15.46 18.27 25.44
CA ASN A 38 -14.57 19.17 26.14
C ASN A 38 -14.79 20.58 25.61
N PHE A 39 -15.46 21.41 26.41
CA PHE A 39 -15.86 22.77 26.03
C PHE A 39 -14.70 23.60 25.45
N GLY A 40 -13.50 23.51 26.04
CA GLY A 40 -12.31 24.21 25.56
C GLY A 40 -11.83 23.76 24.17
N ASN A 41 -11.77 22.45 23.91
CA ASN A 41 -11.36 21.92 22.61
C ASN A 41 -12.38 22.25 21.51
N GLY A 42 -13.67 22.13 21.83
CA GLY A 42 -14.75 22.50 20.90
C GLY A 42 -14.73 24.00 20.56
N ARG A 43 -14.48 24.86 21.54
CA ARG A 43 -14.35 26.31 21.30
C ARG A 43 -13.14 26.65 20.43
N ALA A 44 -11.99 26.02 20.67
CA ALA A 44 -10.79 26.20 19.84
C ALA A 44 -11.01 25.73 18.39
N ASP A 45 -11.66 24.59 18.19
CA ASP A 45 -12.01 24.06 16.85
C ASP A 45 -12.96 25.01 16.09
N GLN A 46 -13.97 25.56 16.77
CA GLN A 46 -14.87 26.53 16.15
C GLN A 46 -14.14 27.81 15.75
N LEU A 47 -13.29 28.35 16.61
CA LEU A 47 -12.49 29.54 16.29
C LEU A 47 -11.53 29.29 15.13
N ALA A 48 -10.91 28.11 15.06
CA ALA A 48 -10.06 27.73 13.93
C ALA A 48 -10.86 27.67 12.62
N LYS A 49 -12.06 27.10 12.63
CA LYS A 49 -12.97 27.09 11.47
C LYS A 49 -13.37 28.50 11.04
N ASP A 50 -13.76 29.33 11.99
CA ASP A 50 -14.14 30.72 11.69
C ASP A 50 -12.97 31.49 11.05
N ALA A 51 -11.74 31.26 11.52
CA ALA A 51 -10.54 31.87 10.94
C ALA A 51 -10.30 31.44 9.49
N THR A 52 -10.57 30.18 9.12
CA THR A 52 -10.45 29.71 7.72
C THR A 52 -11.41 30.41 6.76
N LEU A 53 -12.47 31.03 7.25
CA LEU A 53 -13.43 31.78 6.44
C LEU A 53 -13.01 33.25 6.23
N ILE A 54 -12.04 33.74 7.01
CA ILE A 54 -11.64 35.16 7.03
C ILE A 54 -10.30 35.37 6.33
N SER A 55 -9.39 34.39 6.38
CA SER A 55 -8.05 34.51 5.78
C SER A 55 -7.96 33.78 4.43
N ASP A 56 -7.59 34.50 3.37
CA ASP A 56 -7.18 33.93 2.07
C ASP A 56 -5.73 33.43 2.06
N GLU A 57 -4.99 33.62 3.16
CA GLU A 57 -3.58 33.21 3.27
C GLU A 57 -3.47 31.69 3.37
N THR A 58 -3.19 31.06 2.24
CA THR A 58 -2.84 29.64 2.20
C THR A 58 -1.41 29.46 2.71
N ILE A 59 -1.26 28.95 3.93
CA ILE A 59 0.04 28.51 4.44
C ILE A 59 0.49 27.30 3.60
N SER A 60 1.46 27.53 2.72
CA SER A 60 2.06 26.47 1.92
C SER A 60 3.00 25.65 2.79
N PHE A 61 2.64 24.40 3.06
CA PHE A 61 3.55 23.45 3.66
C PHE A 61 4.38 22.79 2.57
N VAL A 62 5.70 22.80 2.72
CA VAL A 62 6.58 21.96 1.92
C VAL A 62 6.17 20.50 2.13
N SER A 63 6.04 19.73 1.04
CA SER A 63 5.68 18.32 1.09
C SER A 63 6.57 17.59 2.08
N SER A 64 5.95 16.91 3.04
CA SER A 64 6.69 16.06 3.97
C SER A 64 7.44 14.97 3.22
N ARG A 65 8.52 14.46 3.80
CA ARG A 65 9.27 13.32 3.25
C ARG A 65 8.37 12.13 2.91
N ASN A 66 7.33 11.89 3.70
CA ASN A 66 6.38 10.81 3.46
C ASN A 66 5.47 11.09 2.26
N GLN A 67 5.00 12.34 2.08
CA GLN A 67 4.21 12.73 0.90
C GLN A 67 5.04 12.54 -0.38
N ILE A 68 6.27 13.04 -0.40
CA ILE A 68 7.19 12.89 -1.54
C ILE A 68 7.42 11.40 -1.86
N LYS A 69 7.67 10.58 -0.83
CA LYS A 69 7.85 9.14 -1.00
C LYS A 69 6.60 8.46 -1.56
N ASN A 70 5.41 8.84 -1.06
CA ASN A 70 4.15 8.27 -1.51
C ASN A 70 3.82 8.66 -2.95
N GLU A 71 4.06 9.91 -3.34
CA GLU A 71 3.93 10.38 -4.72
C GLU A 71 4.90 9.66 -5.66
N GLY A 72 6.18 9.56 -5.27
CA GLY A 72 7.17 8.80 -6.04
C GLY A 72 6.76 7.34 -6.22
N ASN A 73 6.26 6.68 -5.18
CA ASN A 73 5.77 5.30 -5.26
C ASN A 73 4.56 5.16 -6.20
N LYS A 74 3.65 6.15 -6.26
CA LYS A 74 2.54 6.15 -7.21
C LYS A 74 3.04 6.23 -8.66
N ILE A 75 3.92 7.18 -8.94
CA ILE A 75 4.51 7.36 -10.27
C ILE A 75 5.24 6.09 -10.73
N ILE A 76 6.07 5.51 -9.85
CA ILE A 76 6.79 4.27 -10.15
C ILE A 76 5.81 3.14 -10.43
N LYS A 77 4.77 2.97 -9.61
CA LYS A 77 3.74 1.94 -9.83
C LYS A 77 3.07 2.09 -11.19
N ASP A 78 2.68 3.31 -11.56
CA ASP A 78 1.97 3.57 -12.83
C ASP A 78 2.88 3.27 -14.03
N LEU A 79 4.14 3.70 -13.98
CA LEU A 79 5.12 3.38 -15.02
C LEU A 79 5.35 1.87 -15.16
N TRP A 80 5.51 1.16 -14.04
CA TRP A 80 5.67 -0.29 -14.06
C TRP A 80 4.41 -0.99 -14.55
N GLN A 81 3.22 -0.51 -14.18
CA GLN A 81 1.97 -1.07 -14.65
C GLN A 81 1.82 -0.92 -16.17
N ASN A 82 2.22 0.22 -16.73
CA ASN A 82 2.21 0.44 -18.17
C ASN A 82 3.15 -0.53 -18.90
N LEU A 83 4.40 -0.66 -18.41
CA LEU A 83 5.35 -1.64 -18.95
C LEU A 83 4.82 -3.08 -18.81
N TRP A 84 4.18 -3.41 -17.70
CA TRP A 84 3.59 -4.72 -17.46
C TRP A 84 2.42 -5.01 -18.42
N ASN A 85 1.63 -3.98 -18.71
CA ASN A 85 0.53 -4.09 -19.65
C ASN A 85 1.02 -4.39 -21.07
N ASP A 86 2.02 -3.65 -21.52
CA ASP A 86 2.56 -3.69 -22.88
C ASP A 86 3.51 -4.87 -23.13
N SER A 87 4.10 -5.42 -22.07
CA SER A 87 5.03 -6.55 -22.18
C SER A 87 4.40 -7.75 -22.88
N LYS A 88 5.03 -8.22 -23.98
CA LYS A 88 4.65 -9.47 -24.64
C LYS A 88 5.15 -10.73 -23.91
N LYS A 89 6.06 -10.57 -22.93
CA LYS A 89 6.66 -11.67 -22.16
C LYS A 89 5.87 -11.93 -20.87
N ALA A 90 6.07 -13.10 -20.28
CA ALA A 90 5.48 -13.49 -18.99
C ALA A 90 3.94 -13.37 -18.93
N ARG A 91 3.26 -13.62 -20.07
CA ARG A 91 1.79 -13.57 -20.15
C ARG A 91 1.11 -14.50 -19.15
N TRP A 92 1.73 -15.65 -18.87
CA TRP A 92 1.29 -16.56 -17.82
C TRP A 92 1.21 -15.87 -16.45
N THR A 93 2.32 -15.29 -16.00
CA THR A 93 2.37 -14.55 -14.74
C THR A 93 1.38 -13.38 -14.73
N LYS A 94 1.19 -12.68 -15.85
CA LYS A 94 0.20 -11.60 -15.98
C LYS A 94 -1.25 -12.07 -15.80
N ASN A 95 -1.59 -13.29 -16.22
CA ASN A 95 -2.93 -13.86 -16.02
C ASN A 95 -3.24 -14.16 -14.54
N LEU A 96 -2.20 -14.29 -13.72
CA LEU A 96 -2.31 -14.49 -12.26
C LEU A 96 -2.20 -13.16 -11.50
N ILE A 97 -1.26 -12.30 -11.90
CA ILE A 97 -0.92 -11.03 -11.26
C ILE A 97 -0.96 -9.94 -12.33
N ASP A 98 -2.13 -9.35 -12.53
CA ASP A 98 -2.37 -8.31 -13.54
C ASP A 98 -1.96 -6.91 -13.05
N LYS A 99 -2.01 -6.69 -11.73
CA LYS A 99 -1.66 -5.44 -11.07
C LYS A 99 -0.28 -5.47 -10.43
N VAL A 100 0.50 -4.43 -10.66
CA VAL A 100 1.80 -4.22 -10.04
C VAL A 100 1.61 -3.73 -8.61
N GLU A 101 2.21 -4.46 -7.68
CA GLU A 101 2.30 -4.06 -6.29
C GLU A 101 3.76 -3.92 -5.84
N VAL A 102 3.98 -3.01 -4.87
CA VAL A 102 5.28 -2.83 -4.20
C VAL A 102 5.40 -3.68 -2.94
N ASN A 103 4.34 -4.43 -2.62
CA ASN A 103 4.35 -5.37 -1.51
C ASN A 103 5.33 -6.50 -1.84
N ARG A 104 6.12 -6.91 -0.85
CA ARG A 104 7.05 -8.01 -1.04
C ARG A 104 6.26 -9.30 -1.17
N LEU A 105 6.36 -9.94 -2.33
CA LEU A 105 5.93 -11.32 -2.50
C LEU A 105 6.94 -12.22 -1.80
N TYR A 106 6.49 -12.91 -0.75
CA TYR A 106 7.26 -13.99 -0.16
C TYR A 106 7.04 -15.25 -0.99
N GLY A 107 7.97 -15.53 -1.90
CA GLY A 107 7.95 -16.77 -2.67
C GLY A 107 8.35 -17.95 -1.80
N ASP A 108 7.53 -18.99 -1.80
CA ASP A 108 7.89 -20.31 -1.31
C ASP A 108 7.97 -21.30 -2.48
N PHE A 109 8.30 -22.56 -2.17
CA PHE A 109 8.39 -23.61 -3.18
C PHE A 109 7.09 -23.74 -3.99
N TYR A 110 5.92 -23.68 -3.35
CA TYR A 110 4.63 -23.89 -4.00
C TYR A 110 4.22 -22.72 -4.90
N ILE A 111 4.42 -21.49 -4.43
CA ILE A 111 4.17 -20.27 -5.22
C ILE A 111 5.04 -20.29 -6.48
N ASN A 112 6.30 -20.67 -6.35
CA ASN A 112 7.18 -20.78 -7.51
C ASN A 112 6.69 -21.84 -8.52
N GLN A 113 6.14 -22.97 -8.05
CA GLN A 113 5.56 -23.97 -8.94
C GLN A 113 4.32 -23.45 -9.68
N ILE A 114 3.49 -22.65 -9.04
CA ILE A 114 2.34 -21.98 -9.66
C ILE A 114 2.81 -20.99 -10.73
N LEU A 115 3.79 -20.14 -10.40
CA LEU A 115 4.30 -19.13 -11.31
C LEU A 115 5.08 -19.72 -12.49
N ALA A 116 5.71 -20.87 -12.32
CA ALA A 116 6.49 -21.57 -13.34
C ALA A 116 5.75 -22.73 -14.04
N ASN A 117 4.51 -23.02 -13.63
CA ASN A 117 3.70 -24.16 -14.10
C ASN A 117 4.28 -25.56 -13.82
N GLY A 118 5.18 -25.71 -12.85
CA GLY A 118 6.07 -26.89 -12.80
C GLY A 118 5.42 -28.23 -12.42
N ASP A 119 4.46 -28.25 -11.50
CA ASP A 119 3.91 -29.51 -10.95
C ASP A 119 2.45 -29.81 -11.34
N PHE A 120 1.93 -29.10 -12.33
CA PHE A 120 0.55 -29.29 -12.78
C PHE A 120 0.44 -30.43 -13.79
N ARG A 121 -0.71 -31.11 -13.83
CA ARG A 121 -0.94 -32.30 -14.67
C ARG A 121 -0.63 -32.03 -16.14
N GLU A 122 -0.98 -30.85 -16.63
CA GLU A 122 -0.66 -30.43 -18.00
C GLU A 122 0.86 -30.39 -18.27
N HIS A 123 1.63 -29.77 -17.38
CA HIS A 123 3.08 -29.73 -17.49
C HIS A 123 3.69 -31.13 -17.34
N GLN A 124 3.17 -31.90 -16.40
CA GLN A 124 3.62 -33.27 -16.15
C GLN A 124 3.37 -34.19 -17.35
N ALA A 125 2.23 -34.02 -18.03
CA ALA A 125 1.94 -34.74 -19.27
C ALA A 125 2.88 -34.36 -20.41
N ARG A 126 3.22 -33.07 -20.52
CA ARG A 126 4.10 -32.56 -21.57
C ARG A 126 5.54 -33.06 -21.46
N PHE A 127 6.09 -33.20 -20.25
CA PHE A 127 7.51 -33.48 -20.04
C PHE A 127 7.81 -34.87 -19.46
N PHE A 128 6.83 -35.54 -18.84
CA PHE A 128 7.03 -36.79 -18.12
C PHE A 128 6.02 -37.88 -18.48
N GLU A 129 5.33 -37.74 -19.62
CA GLU A 129 4.38 -38.74 -20.15
C GLU A 129 3.27 -39.14 -19.16
N LYS A 130 2.89 -38.23 -18.25
CA LYS A 130 1.79 -38.44 -17.30
C LYS A 130 0.43 -38.11 -17.93
N ILE A 131 -0.64 -38.51 -17.23
CA ILE A 131 -2.01 -38.15 -17.62
C ILE A 131 -2.25 -36.65 -17.37
N SER A 132 -2.77 -35.96 -18.39
CA SER A 132 -3.05 -34.52 -18.35
C SER A 132 -4.34 -34.15 -17.60
N LEU A 133 -5.25 -35.12 -17.40
CA LEU A 133 -6.52 -34.92 -16.73
C LEU A 133 -6.35 -34.45 -15.28
N CYS A 134 -7.14 -33.45 -14.88
CA CYS A 134 -7.19 -32.95 -13.52
C CYS A 134 -7.75 -34.02 -12.57
N SER A 135 -7.43 -33.93 -11.28
CA SER A 135 -7.95 -34.83 -10.27
C SER A 135 -9.47 -34.76 -10.08
N CYS A 136 -10.14 -33.69 -10.54
CA CYS A 136 -11.61 -33.60 -10.59
C CYS A 136 -12.23 -34.37 -11.76
N GLY A 137 -11.43 -34.80 -12.74
CA GLY A 137 -11.89 -35.54 -13.91
C GLY A 137 -12.62 -34.72 -14.98
N GLN A 138 -12.81 -33.40 -14.78
CA GLN A 138 -13.62 -32.58 -15.70
C GLN A 138 -12.83 -31.99 -16.87
N GLU A 139 -11.58 -31.56 -16.65
CA GLU A 139 -10.73 -30.93 -17.65
C GLU A 139 -9.25 -31.29 -17.47
N THR A 140 -8.41 -30.84 -18.41
CA THR A 140 -6.95 -30.83 -18.25
C THR A 140 -6.56 -30.10 -16.96
N GLY A 141 -5.71 -30.71 -16.15
CA GLY A 141 -5.18 -30.10 -14.92
C GLY A 141 -4.11 -29.05 -15.22
N SER A 142 -4.51 -28.03 -15.99
CA SER A 142 -3.76 -26.80 -16.18
C SER A 142 -3.78 -25.98 -14.90
N VAL A 143 -2.84 -25.06 -14.76
CA VAL A 143 -2.77 -24.20 -13.58
C VAL A 143 -3.99 -23.29 -13.49
N LEU A 144 -4.48 -22.80 -14.65
CA LEU A 144 -5.67 -21.94 -14.72
C LEU A 144 -6.89 -22.70 -14.20
N HIS A 145 -7.11 -23.92 -14.69
CA HIS A 145 -8.20 -24.78 -14.24
C HIS A 145 -8.10 -25.01 -12.74
N VAL A 146 -6.96 -25.51 -12.24
CA VAL A 146 -6.79 -25.83 -10.82
C VAL A 146 -7.02 -24.61 -9.92
N ILE A 147 -6.47 -23.46 -10.29
CA ILE A 147 -6.53 -22.25 -9.45
C ILE A 147 -7.90 -21.58 -9.55
N LYS A 148 -8.49 -21.41 -10.74
CA LYS A 148 -9.67 -20.54 -10.95
C LYS A 148 -11.00 -21.30 -11.08
N GLU A 149 -10.99 -22.54 -11.55
CA GLU A 149 -12.21 -23.22 -12.05
C GLU A 149 -12.50 -24.53 -11.32
N CYS A 150 -11.47 -25.26 -10.90
CA CYS A 150 -11.56 -26.62 -10.40
C CYS A 150 -12.38 -26.71 -9.12
N GLU A 151 -13.49 -27.45 -9.17
CA GLU A 151 -14.45 -27.56 -8.07
C GLU A 151 -13.84 -28.02 -6.74
N ILE A 152 -12.82 -28.89 -6.79
CA ILE A 152 -12.11 -29.42 -5.60
C ILE A 152 -11.54 -28.27 -4.74
N TRP A 153 -11.10 -27.18 -5.38
CA TRP A 153 -10.40 -26.09 -4.71
C TRP A 153 -11.28 -24.87 -4.42
N THR A 154 -12.59 -24.98 -4.65
CA THR A 154 -13.53 -23.85 -4.49
C THR A 154 -13.52 -23.26 -3.09
N SER A 155 -13.40 -24.09 -2.05
CA SER A 155 -13.35 -23.65 -0.66
C SER A 155 -12.14 -22.77 -0.32
N TYR A 156 -11.04 -22.91 -1.08
CA TYR A 156 -9.81 -22.15 -0.86
C TYR A 156 -9.77 -20.84 -1.66
N ARG A 157 -10.63 -20.68 -2.68
CA ARG A 157 -10.73 -19.44 -3.47
C ARG A 157 -11.60 -18.36 -2.82
N ASN A 158 -12.63 -18.77 -2.10
CA ASN A 158 -13.69 -17.88 -1.62
C ASN A 158 -13.45 -17.36 -0.18
N ASN A 159 -12.26 -17.62 0.38
CA ASN A 159 -11.79 -17.09 1.67
C ASN A 159 -10.72 -16.03 1.43
#